data_AF-A0A0M5LU46-F1
#
_entry.id   AF-A0A0M5LU46-F1
#
_cell.length_a   1.000
_cell.length_b   1.000
_cell.length_c   1.000
_cell.angle_alpha   90.00
_cell.angle_beta   90.00
_cell.angle_gamma   90.00
#
_symmetry.space_group_name_H-M   'P 1'
#
loop_
_entity.id
_entity.type
_entity.pdbx_description
1 polymer ?
#
loop_
_entity_poly.entity_id
_entity_poly.type
_entity_poly.pdbx_seq_one_letter_code
_entity_poly.pdbx_strand_id
1 'polypeptide(L)' 'METPAPQAGRSTVDRLLDSIDDLVRRHRALAAHDGASAALHAELIAAELDQQVAILRTMPRQPGG' A
#
# COMPACT_ATOMS: atom_id res chain seq x y z
N MET A 1 -15.55 -0.90 -33.90
CA MET A 1 -15.76 -0.89 -32.44
C MET A 1 -14.58 -1.60 -31.84
N GLU A 2 -13.57 -0.85 -31.39
CA GLU A 2 -12.44 -1.43 -30.66
C GLU A 2 -12.94 -1.81 -29.27
N THR A 3 -13.01 -3.11 -29.00
CA THR A 3 -13.23 -3.64 -27.66
C THR A 3 -12.07 -3.17 -26.78
N PRO A 4 -12.33 -2.47 -25.65
CA PRO A 4 -11.24 -2.11 -24.74
C PRO A 4 -10.59 -3.40 -24.27
N ALA A 5 -9.27 -3.52 -24.49
CA ALA A 5 -8.48 -4.67 -24.08
C ALA A 5 -8.78 -5.00 -22.62
N PRO A 6 -8.87 -6.29 -22.23
CA PRO A 6 -9.04 -6.67 -20.85
C PRO A 6 -7.89 -6.02 -20.07
N GLN A 7 -8.22 -5.08 -19.19
CA GLN A 7 -7.28 -4.51 -18.24
C GLN A 7 -6.72 -5.69 -17.47
N ALA A 8 -5.54 -6.18 -17.88
CA ALA A 8 -4.90 -7.34 -17.28
C ALA A 8 -4.87 -7.07 -15.77
N GLY A 9 -5.61 -7.88 -15.03
CA GLY A 9 -6.00 -7.59 -13.66
C GLY A 9 -4.75 -7.34 -12.83
N ARG A 10 -4.53 -6.10 -12.41
CA ARG A 10 -3.48 -5.76 -11.44
C ARG A 10 -3.58 -6.73 -10.29
N SER A 11 -2.47 -7.41 -10.01
CA SER A 11 -2.39 -8.37 -8.93
C SER A 11 -2.70 -7.67 -7.61
N THR A 12 -3.21 -8.42 -6.64
CA THR A 12 -3.30 -7.98 -5.24
C THR A 12 -1.96 -7.42 -4.74
N VAL A 13 -0.85 -8.00 -5.21
CA VAL A 13 0.50 -7.53 -4.88
C VAL A 13 0.76 -6.13 -5.46
N ASP A 14 0.36 -5.86 -6.69
CA ASP A 14 0.53 -4.52 -7.30
C ASP A 14 -0.22 -3.45 -6.51
N ARG A 15 -1.46 -3.75 -6.09
CA ARG A 15 -2.26 -2.84 -5.25
C ARG A 15 -1.63 -2.59 -3.88
N LEU A 16 -0.98 -3.60 -3.31
CA LEU A 16 -0.26 -3.45 -2.05
C LEU A 16 0.97 -2.55 -2.24
N LEU A 17 1.73 -2.75 -3.32
CA LEU A 17 2.89 -1.91 -3.63
C LEU A 17 2.48 -0.45 -3.85
N ASP A 18 1.40 -0.20 -4.59
CA ASP A 18 0.81 1.15 -4.75
C ASP A 18 0.44 1.76 -3.39
N SER A 19 -0.16 0.97 -2.49
CA SER A 19 -0.57 1.44 -1.16
C SER A 19 0.61 1.76 -0.24
N ILE A 20 1.70 1.00 -0.36
CA ILE A 20 2.96 1.24 0.38
C ILE A 20 3.63 2.52 -0.15
N ASP A 21 3.68 2.71 -1.47
CA ASP A 21 4.26 3.91 -2.08
C ASP A 21 3.51 5.19 -1.66
N ASP A 22 2.18 5.14 -1.64
CA ASP A 22 1.35 6.26 -1.16
C ASP A 22 1.58 6.56 0.33
N LEU A 23 1.72 5.53 1.16
CA LEU A 23 2.03 5.67 2.59
C LEU A 23 3.39 6.34 2.81
N VAL A 24 4.42 5.89 2.10
CA VAL A 24 5.77 6.47 2.16
C VAL A 24 5.76 7.92 1.68
N ARG A 25 5.03 8.22 0.59
CA ARG A 25 4.91 9.58 0.05
C ARG A 25 4.24 10.52 1.04
N ARG A 26 3.14 10.11 1.67
CA ARG A 26 2.44 10.88 2.70
C ARG A 26 3.34 11.13 3.91
N HIS A 27 4.11 10.12 4.33
CA HIS A 27 5.04 10.27 5.44
C HIS A 27 6.15 11.27 5.13
N ARG A 28 6.79 11.18 3.96
CA ARG A 28 7.84 12.14 3.58
C ARG A 28 7.33 13.57 3.57
N ALA A 29 6.09 13.78 3.12
CA ALA A 29 5.45 15.09 3.20
C ALA A 29 5.29 15.55 4.65
N LEU A 30 4.79 14.69 5.55
CA LEU A 30 4.63 15.01 6.97
C LEU A 30 5.96 15.29 7.68
N ALA A 31 6.98 14.47 7.46
CA ALA A 31 8.31 14.64 8.05
C ALA A 31 8.99 15.94 7.61
N ALA A 32 8.68 16.44 6.41
CA ALA A 32 9.17 17.74 5.93
C ALA A 32 8.49 18.93 6.63
N HIS A 33 7.32 18.73 7.22
CA HIS A 33 6.55 19.77 7.90
C HIS A 33 6.69 19.72 9.43
N ASP A 34 6.91 18.54 10.03
CA ASP A 34 6.94 18.36 11.48
C ASP A 34 7.99 17.32 11.93
N GLY A 35 9.25 17.76 11.99
CA GLY A 35 10.38 16.92 12.40
C GLY A 35 10.37 16.52 13.90
N ALA A 36 9.58 17.21 14.73
CA ALA A 36 9.48 16.93 16.17
C ALA A 36 8.66 15.66 16.47
N SER A 37 7.78 15.25 15.55
CA SER A 37 6.92 14.07 15.69
C SER A 37 7.41 12.85 14.91
N ALA A 38 8.69 12.80 14.51
CA ALA A 38 9.25 11.71 13.70
C ALA A 38 9.01 10.30 14.30
N ALA A 39 9.13 10.15 15.63
CA ALA A 39 8.87 8.88 16.31
C ALA A 39 7.39 8.46 16.24
N LEU A 40 6.47 9.39 16.51
CA LEU A 40 5.03 9.16 16.38
C LEU A 40 4.64 8.79 14.94
N HIS A 41 5.23 9.46 13.96
CA HIS A 41 5.01 9.12 12.55
C HIS A 41 5.51 7.73 12.20
N ALA A 42 6.66 7.31 12.73
CA ALA A 42 7.17 5.95 12.52
C ALA A 42 6.24 4.89 13.11
N GLU A 43 5.69 5.14 14.30
CA GLU A 43 4.71 4.24 14.94
C GLU A 43 3.41 4.13 14.11
N LEU A 44 2.90 5.24 13.57
CA LEU A 44 1.71 5.24 12.72
C LEU A 44 1.94 4.50 11.38
N ILE A 45 3.13 4.63 10.79
CA ILE A 45 3.49 3.87 9.59
C ILE A 45 3.57 2.37 9.90
N ALA A 46 4.22 2.00 11.01
CA ALA A 46 4.35 0.61 11.41
C ALA A 46 2.97 -0.04 11.61
N ALA A 47 2.04 0.65 12.28
CA ALA A 47 0.68 0.18 12.48
C ALA A 47 -0.09 0.00 11.15
N GLU A 48 0.01 0.96 10.24
CA GLU A 48 -0.64 0.90 8.92
C GLU A 48 -0.06 -0.23 8.05
N LEU A 49 1.26 -0.39 8.05
CA LEU A 49 1.94 -1.48 7.32
C LEU A 49 1.54 -2.85 7.87
N ASP A 50 1.49 -3.01 9.19
CA ASP A 50 1.03 -4.24 9.85
C ASP A 50 -0.41 -4.58 9.47
N GLN A 51 -1.29 -3.58 9.41
CA GLN A 51 -2.67 -3.75 8.95
C GLN A 51 -2.73 -4.23 7.49
N GLN A 52 -1.98 -3.60 6.58
CA GLN A 52 -1.97 -3.98 5.17
C GLN A 52 -1.40 -5.39 4.96
N VAL A 53 -0.35 -5.76 5.70
CA VAL A 53 0.22 -7.13 5.68
C VAL A 53 -0.78 -8.14 6.25
N ALA A 54 -1.49 -7.81 7.33
CA ALA A 54 -2.53 -8.68 7.88
C ALA A 54 -3.66 -8.92 6.87
N ILE A 55 -4.10 -7.88 6.16
CA ILE A 55 -5.11 -8.00 5.08
C ILE A 55 -4.59 -8.90 3.95
N LEU A 56 -3.33 -8.72 3.52
CA LEU A 56 -2.75 -9.58 2.49
C LEU A 56 -2.74 -11.05 2.90
N ARG A 57 -2.44 -11.33 4.17
CA ARG A 57 -2.40 -12.71 4.71
C ARG A 57 -3.77 -13.38 4.77
N THR A 58 -4.85 -12.60 4.92
CA THR A 58 -6.22 -13.14 4.95
C THR A 58 -6.84 -13.26 3.56
N MET A 59 -6.23 -12.64 2.53
CA MET A 59 -6.71 -12.79 1.17
C MET A 59 -6.43 -14.21 0.65
N PRO A 60 -7.43 -14.87 0.05
CA PRO A 60 -7.23 -16.17 -0.57
C PRO A 60 -6.22 -16.02 -1.70
N ARG A 61 -5.17 -16.85 -1.67
CA ARG A 61 -4.25 -16.96 -2.81
C ARG A 61 -5.07 -17.43 -3.99
N GLN A 62 -5.22 -16.57 -5.00
CA GLN A 62 -5.87 -16.95 -6.24
C GLN A 62 -5.12 -18.18 -6.78
N PRO A 63 -5.77 -19.36 -6.89
CA PRO A 63 -5.14 -20.48 -7.56
C PRO A 63 -4.88 -20.03 -8.99
N GLY A 64 -3.62 -20.14 -9.44
CA GLY A 64 -3.24 -19.81 -10.80
C GLY A 64 -4.14 -20.53 -11.79
N GLY A 65 -4.65 -19.78 -12.77
CA GLY A 65 -5.29 -20.33 -13.97
C GLY A 65 -4.28 -20.82 -14.98
#